data_AF-X0S705-F1
#
_entry.id   AF-X0S705-F1
#
_cell.length_a   1.000
_cell.length_b   1.000
_cell.length_c   1.000
_cell.angle_alpha   90.00
_cell.angle_beta   90.00
_cell.angle_gamma   90.00
#
_symmetry.space_group_name_H-M   'P 1'
#
loop_
_entity.id
_entity.type
_entity.pdbx_description
1 polymer ?
#
loop_
_entity_poly.entity_id
_entity_poly.type
_entity_poly.pdbx_seq_one_letter_code
_entity_poly.pdbx_strand_id
1 'polypeptide(L)'
;YDDGQQTRCFTYIEDTVRGSILAATVGRAEGQVFNIGSSRETPILELARLVKGLVGSPSEIVHVPYVEAYGADFEETRRRVPDVRKAERELGLRAEIPLEEGLRRTIDWFRDER
;
A
#
# COMPACT_ATOMS: atom_id res chain seq x y z
N TYR A 1 3.92 -2.47 -14.61
CA TYR A 1 4.97 -1.84 -15.43
C TYR A 1 6.32 -2.34 -14.97
N ASP A 2 7.24 -2.47 -15.92
CA ASP A 2 8.56 -3.10 -15.81
C ASP A 2 8.47 -4.55 -15.27
N ASP A 3 9.56 -5.04 -14.68
CA ASP A 3 9.73 -6.40 -14.12
C ASP A 3 8.90 -6.74 -12.86
N GLY A 4 8.21 -5.75 -12.28
CA GLY A 4 7.39 -5.93 -11.07
C GLY A 4 8.19 -6.17 -9.78
N GLN A 5 9.52 -6.06 -9.81
CA GLN A 5 10.40 -6.23 -8.63
C GLN A 5 10.45 -4.99 -7.73
N GLN A 6 9.93 -3.86 -8.20
CA GLN A 6 9.76 -2.69 -7.34
C GLN A 6 8.81 -3.02 -6.18
N THR A 7 9.13 -2.51 -5.00
CA THR A 7 8.41 -2.85 -3.77
C THR A 7 7.67 -1.65 -3.19
N ARG A 8 6.56 -1.94 -2.53
CA ARG A 8 5.71 -0.98 -1.82
C ARG A 8 5.26 -1.56 -0.49
N CYS A 9 4.82 -0.70 0.41
CA CYS A 9 4.04 -1.11 1.59
C CYS A 9 2.59 -0.67 1.41
N PHE A 10 1.67 -1.62 1.49
CA PHE A 10 0.23 -1.36 1.35
C PHE A 10 -0.40 -1.20 2.73
N THR A 11 -1.20 -0.15 2.88
CA THR A 11 -1.95 0.15 4.11
C THR A 11 -3.41 0.22 3.75
N TYR A 12 -4.24 -0.55 4.45
CA TYR A 12 -5.68 -0.49 4.25
C TYR A 12 -6.25 0.82 4.82
N ILE A 13 -7.34 1.32 4.21
CA ILE A 13 -7.83 2.67 4.48
C ILE A 13 -8.26 2.88 5.94
N GLU A 14 -8.83 1.87 6.62
CA GLU A 14 -9.20 1.96 8.04
C GLU A 14 -7.98 2.24 8.94
N ASP A 15 -6.84 1.61 8.67
CA ASP A 15 -5.59 1.85 9.40
C ASP A 15 -5.06 3.26 9.16
N THR A 16 -5.14 3.73 7.90
CA THR A 16 -4.74 5.10 7.54
C THR A 16 -5.62 6.13 8.27
N VAL A 17 -6.94 5.95 8.24
CA VAL A 17 -7.90 6.85 8.90
C VAL A 17 -7.68 6.88 10.41
N ARG A 18 -7.52 5.71 11.04
CA ARG A 18 -7.19 5.61 12.48
C ARG A 18 -5.90 6.36 12.80
N GLY A 19 -4.87 6.20 11.96
CA GLY A 19 -3.60 6.91 12.13
C GLY A 19 -3.73 8.42 11.99
N SER A 20 -4.49 8.91 11.02
CA SER A 20 -4.78 10.33 10.84
C SER A 20 -5.53 10.92 12.04
N ILE A 21 -6.53 10.22 12.57
CA ILE A 21 -7.27 10.64 13.76
C ILE A 21 -6.32 10.73 14.96
N LEU A 22 -5.51 9.70 15.20
CA LEU A 22 -4.54 9.71 16.30
C LEU A 22 -3.53 10.87 16.17
N ALA A 23 -3.02 11.12 14.97
CA ALA A 23 -2.11 12.24 14.71
C ALA A 23 -2.76 13.60 14.98
N ALA A 24 -4.08 13.72 14.78
CA ALA A 24 -4.83 14.95 15.03
C ALA A 24 -5.23 15.13 16.51
N THR A 25 -5.40 14.05 17.27
CA THR A 25 -5.98 14.11 18.64
C THR A 25 -4.98 13.87 19.76
N VAL A 26 -3.83 13.26 19.50
CA VAL A 26 -2.81 13.01 20.52
C VAL A 26 -1.98 14.27 20.74
N GLY A 27 -2.01 14.84 21.95
CA GLY A 27 -1.33 16.12 22.24
C GLY A 27 0.17 16.14 21.89
N ARG A 28 0.90 15.04 22.13
CA ARG A 28 2.33 14.92 21.75
C ARG A 28 2.58 14.85 20.23
N ALA A 29 1.54 14.77 19.42
CA ALA A 29 1.62 14.80 17.96
C ALA A 29 1.62 16.22 17.39
N GLU A 30 1.33 17.24 18.20
CA GLU A 30 1.28 18.63 17.75
C GLU A 30 2.62 19.09 17.14
N GLY A 31 2.57 19.65 15.94
CA GLY A 31 3.75 20.10 15.18
C GLY A 31 4.66 18.98 14.67
N GLN A 32 4.24 17.72 14.77
CA GLN A 32 5.03 16.57 14.36
C GLN A 32 4.60 16.01 13.00
N VAL A 33 5.57 15.44 12.27
CA VAL A 33 5.32 14.67 11.04
C VAL A 33 5.41 13.18 11.34
N PHE A 34 4.51 12.39 10.74
CA PHE A 34 4.43 10.94 10.90
C PHE A 34 4.25 10.24 9.56
N ASN A 35 4.90 9.08 9.40
CA ASN A 35 4.52 8.12 8.38
C ASN A 35 3.37 7.25 8.93
N ILE A 36 2.23 7.29 8.26
CA ILE A 36 1.05 6.49 8.61
C ILE A 36 0.99 5.32 7.63
N GLY A 37 1.18 4.10 8.12
CA GLY A 37 1.04 2.93 7.28
C GLY A 37 1.66 1.64 7.81
N SER A 38 1.70 0.66 6.93
CA SER A 38 2.42 -0.60 7.11
C SER A 38 3.88 -0.47 6.71
N SER A 39 4.76 -1.25 7.35
CA SER A 39 6.15 -1.45 6.96
C SER A 39 6.39 -2.80 6.27
N ARG A 40 5.31 -3.57 6.00
CA ARG A 40 5.38 -4.83 5.25
C ARG A 40 5.65 -4.54 3.79
N GLU A 41 6.86 -4.84 3.35
CA GLU A 41 7.30 -4.67 1.97
C GLU A 41 6.71 -5.76 1.06
N THR A 42 6.25 -5.38 -0.14
CA THR A 42 5.62 -6.29 -1.09
C THR A 42 6.03 -5.91 -2.52
N PRO A 43 6.60 -6.83 -3.31
CA PRO A 43 6.85 -6.64 -4.74
C PRO A 43 5.53 -6.43 -5.51
N ILE A 44 5.54 -5.55 -6.51
CA ILE A 44 4.37 -5.31 -7.37
C ILE A 44 3.94 -6.59 -8.11
N LEU A 45 4.88 -7.47 -8.48
CA LEU A 45 4.56 -8.75 -9.09
C LEU A 45 3.80 -9.68 -8.14
N GLU A 46 4.11 -9.66 -6.84
CA GLU A 46 3.37 -10.44 -5.84
C GLU A 46 1.97 -9.89 -5.64
N LEU A 47 1.82 -8.56 -5.57
CA LEU A 47 0.52 -7.91 -5.53
C LEU A 47 -0.35 -8.31 -6.73
N ALA A 48 0.20 -8.25 -7.95
CA ALA A 48 -0.52 -8.59 -9.18
C ALA A 48 -1.00 -10.05 -9.17
N ARG A 49 -0.14 -10.99 -8.73
CA ARG A 49 -0.50 -12.41 -8.58
C ARG A 49 -1.59 -12.61 -7.54
N LEU A 50 -1.48 -11.94 -6.39
CA LEU A 50 -2.45 -12.02 -5.31
C LEU A 50 -3.83 -11.53 -5.77
N VAL A 51 -3.90 -10.36 -6.41
CA VAL A 51 -5.15 -9.82 -6.95
C VAL A 51 -5.74 -10.78 -7.99
N LYS A 52 -4.95 -11.21 -8.99
CA LYS A 52 -5.40 -12.18 -10.01
C LYS A 52 -5.97 -13.45 -9.39
N GLY A 53 -5.32 -13.98 -8.35
CA GLY A 53 -5.78 -15.15 -7.60
C GLY A 53 -7.09 -14.92 -6.85
N LEU A 54 -7.21 -13.80 -6.12
CA LEU A 54 -8.41 -13.47 -5.34
C LEU A 54 -9.65 -13.23 -6.22
N VAL A 55 -9.47 -12.68 -7.42
CA VAL A 55 -10.58 -12.45 -8.36
C VAL A 55 -10.82 -13.61 -9.33
N GLY A 56 -9.95 -14.63 -9.34
CA GLY A 56 -10.04 -15.76 -10.28
C GLY A 56 -9.90 -15.37 -11.76
N SER A 57 -9.15 -14.31 -12.06
CA SER A 57 -9.06 -13.77 -13.43
C SER A 57 -8.23 -14.68 -14.35
N PRO A 58 -8.66 -14.91 -15.60
CA PRO A 58 -7.88 -15.64 -16.60
C PRO A 58 -6.75 -14.80 -17.23
N SER A 59 -6.77 -13.46 -17.10
CA SER A 59 -5.85 -12.55 -17.77
C SER A 59 -4.37 -12.79 -17.44
N GLU A 60 -3.47 -12.64 -18.42
CA GLU A 60 -2.04 -12.78 -18.18
C GLU A 60 -1.44 -11.56 -17.47
N ILE A 61 -0.32 -11.77 -16.77
CA ILE A 61 0.51 -10.67 -16.25
C ILE A 61 1.51 -10.31 -17.33
N VAL A 62 1.46 -9.07 -17.82
CA VAL A 62 2.35 -8.55 -18.86
C VAL A 62 3.31 -7.51 -18.27
N HIS A 63 4.59 -7.63 -18.59
CA HIS A 63 5.60 -6.63 -18.24
C HIS A 63 5.72 -5.61 -19.37
N VAL A 64 5.49 -4.34 -19.05
CA VAL A 64 5.54 -3.23 -19.99
C VAL A 64 6.64 -2.27 -19.53
N PRO A 65 7.72 -2.06 -20.30
CA PRO A 65 8.80 -1.15 -19.92
C PRO A 65 8.29 0.24 -19.56
N TYR A 66 8.90 0.88 -18.56
CA TYR A 66 8.50 2.24 -18.15
C TYR A 66 8.62 3.26 -19.29
N VAL A 67 9.66 3.14 -20.12
CA VAL A 67 9.87 4.03 -21.27
C VAL A 67 8.70 4.01 -22.26
N GLU A 68 8.06 2.85 -22.44
CA GLU A 68 6.89 2.70 -23.31
C GLU A 68 5.63 3.28 -22.68
N ALA A 69 5.47 3.12 -21.35
CA ALA A 69 4.26 3.54 -20.64
C ALA A 69 4.25 5.02 -20.24
N TYR A 70 5.41 5.59 -19.91
CA TYR A 70 5.55 6.90 -19.28
C TYR A 70 6.61 7.81 -19.93
N GLY A 71 7.36 7.32 -20.93
CA GLY A 71 8.40 8.07 -21.62
C GLY A 71 9.80 7.91 -21.01
N ALA A 72 10.81 8.44 -21.72
CA ALA A 72 12.22 8.22 -21.40
C ALA A 72 12.69 8.91 -20.11
N ASP A 73 12.04 10.00 -19.71
CA ASP A 73 12.42 10.79 -18.54
C ASP A 73 11.76 10.31 -17.23
N PHE A 74 11.03 9.18 -17.27
CA PHE A 74 10.37 8.65 -16.09
C PHE A 74 11.36 7.94 -15.16
N GLU A 75 11.40 8.38 -13.90
CA GLU A 75 12.18 7.74 -12.85
C GLU A 75 11.30 6.92 -11.90
N GLU A 76 11.72 5.69 -11.62
CA GLU A 76 11.08 4.83 -10.63
C GLU A 76 11.94 4.64 -9.38
N THR A 77 11.36 4.93 -8.22
CA THR A 77 11.88 4.49 -6.93
C THR A 77 11.60 2.99 -6.73
N ARG A 78 12.63 2.17 -6.97
CA ARG A 78 12.55 0.69 -6.85
C ARG A 78 12.06 0.20 -5.48
N ARG A 79 12.39 0.90 -4.38
CA ARG A 79 12.01 0.48 -3.02
C ARG A 79 11.39 1.62 -2.23
N ARG A 80 10.16 1.44 -1.72
CA ARG A 80 9.47 2.41 -0.87
C ARG A 80 8.93 1.75 0.39
N VAL A 81 9.63 1.94 1.51
CA VAL A 81 9.26 1.42 2.82
C VAL A 81 9.28 2.56 3.84
N PRO A 82 8.13 2.93 4.44
CA PRO A 82 8.09 3.97 5.44
C PRO A 82 8.70 3.49 6.76
N ASP A 83 9.42 4.38 7.45
CA ASP A 83 9.76 4.17 8.86
C ASP A 83 8.57 4.58 9.74
N VAL A 84 7.88 3.60 10.29
CA VAL A 84 6.65 3.78 11.10
C VAL A 84 6.93 3.81 12.60
N ARG A 85 8.20 3.67 13.04
CA ARG A 85 8.56 3.58 14.46
C ARG A 85 8.13 4.79 15.27
N LYS A 86 8.12 5.98 14.65
CA LYS A 86 7.62 7.21 15.30
C LYS A 86 6.11 7.15 15.55
N ALA A 87 5.32 6.68 14.57
CA ALA A 87 3.88 6.53 14.74
C ALA A 87 3.55 5.45 15.79
N GLU A 88 4.29 4.34 15.82
CA GLU A 88 4.12 3.33 16.86
C GLU A 88 4.38 3.89 18.26
N ARG A 89 5.49 4.60 18.45
CA ARG A 89 5.89 5.13 19.77
C ARG A 89 5.00 6.28 20.22
N GLU A 90 4.70 7.22 19.33
CA GLU A 90 4.02 8.47 19.68
C GLU A 90 2.49 8.42 19.52
N LEU A 91 1.98 7.57 18.65
CA LEU A 91 0.53 7.46 18.42
C LEU A 91 -0.03 6.13 18.90
N GLY A 92 0.82 5.13 19.20
CA GLY A 92 0.36 3.76 19.45
C GLY A 92 -0.20 3.10 18.19
N LEU A 93 0.07 3.66 17.01
CA LEU A 93 -0.48 3.18 15.75
C LEU A 93 0.38 2.06 15.18
N ARG A 94 -0.25 0.92 14.87
CA ARG A 94 0.29 -0.13 14.02
C ARG A 94 -0.76 -0.51 12.99
N ALA A 95 -0.40 -0.64 11.72
CA ALA A 95 -1.32 -1.18 10.72
C ALA A 95 -1.68 -2.62 11.09
N GLU A 96 -2.97 -2.90 11.24
CA GLU A 96 -3.49 -4.17 11.77
C GLU A 96 -4.08 -5.05 10.66
N ILE A 97 -4.49 -4.46 9.54
CA ILE A 97 -5.17 -5.17 8.45
C ILE A 97 -4.13 -5.67 7.45
N PRO A 98 -3.96 -7.00 7.30
CA PRO A 98 -3.05 -7.57 6.31
C PRO A 98 -3.46 -7.20 4.88
N LEU A 99 -2.50 -7.14 3.96
CA LEU A 99 -2.73 -6.82 2.55
C LEU A 99 -3.81 -7.73 1.93
N GLU A 100 -3.73 -9.03 2.21
CA GLU A 100 -4.66 -10.04 1.70
C GLU A 100 -6.10 -9.77 2.13
N GLU A 101 -6.30 -9.38 3.39
CA GLU A 101 -7.61 -9.03 3.94
C GLU A 101 -8.12 -7.71 3.36
N GLY A 102 -7.26 -6.68 3.31
CA GLY A 102 -7.60 -5.40 2.72
C GLY A 102 -8.02 -5.54 1.25
N LEU A 103 -7.34 -6.40 0.48
CA LEU A 103 -7.72 -6.72 -0.90
C LEU A 103 -9.06 -7.43 -1.00
N ARG A 104 -9.36 -8.41 -0.12
CA ARG A 104 -10.67 -9.08 -0.10
C ARG A 104 -11.80 -8.06 0.12
N ARG A 105 -11.68 -7.21 1.14
CA ARG A 105 -12.65 -6.14 1.42
C ARG A 105 -12.80 -5.18 0.25
N THR A 106 -11.69 -4.81 -0.37
CA THR A 106 -11.70 -3.92 -1.55
C THR A 106 -12.42 -4.58 -2.72
N ILE A 107 -12.13 -5.86 -3.01
CA ILE A 107 -12.77 -6.62 -4.08
C ILE A 107 -14.28 -6.78 -3.84
N ASP A 108 -14.67 -7.09 -2.60
CA ASP A 108 -16.08 -7.25 -2.25
C ASP A 108 -16.84 -5.91 -2.38
N TRP A 109 -16.25 -4.81 -1.93
CA TRP A 109 -16.79 -3.47 -2.17
C TRP A 109 -16.99 -3.18 -3.67
N PHE A 110 -16.00 -3.49 -4.53
CA PHE A 110 -16.15 -3.33 -5.99
C PHE A 110 -17.22 -4.24 -6.61
N ARG A 111 -17.56 -5.37 -5.98
CA ARG A 111 -18.62 -6.28 -6.46
C ARG A 111 -20.00 -5.81 -6.03
N ASP A 112 -20.11 -5.22 -4.85
CA ASP A 112 -21.36 -4.72 -4.28
C ASP A 112 -21.80 -3.39 -4.90
N GLU A 113 -20.87 -2.56 -5.38
CA GLU A 113 -21.18 -1.31 -6.11
C GLU A 113 -21.67 -1.54 -7.56
N ARG A 114 -22.34 -2.66 -7.83
CA ARG A 114 -22.83 -3.04 -9.16
C ARG A 114 -24.34 -3.00 -9.31
#